data_AF-A0A222AIY9-F1
#
_entry.id   AF-A0A222AIY9-F1
#
_cell.length_a   1.000
_cell.length_b   1.000
_cell.length_c   1.000
_cell.angle_alpha   90.00
_cell.angle_beta   90.00
_cell.angle_gamma   90.00
#
_symmetry.space_group_name_H-M   'P 1'
#
loop_
_entity.id
_entity.type
_entity.pdbx_description
1 polymer ?
#
loop_
_entity_poly.entity_id
_entity_poly.type
_entity_poly.pdbx_seq_one_letter_code
_entity_poly.pdbx_strand_id
1 'polypeptide(L)'
;HKIHPCLVPFERLPPAEKRYDIQLAVQTLKTILALGYYISLDKPPARIRNVRLPNEPFMQSNGYKPAPLDLSAVTLTPKMDELVDQLAETTPNLWARERIQQGWTYGLNEDPDMHRSPHLVPYPKVDDAIKKANRDTASETVRTLLVYGYNLDPPTGEQHEALLLEASKQKQAEFRTYRAEKNYAVGSGKWHFEFEILTAGPMRVGWAHADMAPGMRL
;
A
#
# COMPACT_ATOMS: atom_id res chain seq x y z
N HIS A 1 30.74 2.83 18.35
CA HIS A 1 30.10 1.52 18.10
C HIS A 1 28.60 1.74 17.96
N LYS A 2 28.00 1.39 16.80
CA LYS A 2 26.54 1.43 16.63
C LYS A 2 25.99 0.07 17.08
N ILE A 3 25.17 0.04 18.12
CA ILE A 3 24.58 -1.19 18.68
C ILE A 3 23.07 -1.03 18.62
N HIS A 4 22.37 -2.05 18.14
CA HIS A 4 20.91 -2.09 18.09
C HIS A 4 20.40 -3.27 18.92
N PRO A 5 19.48 -3.06 19.89
CA PRO A 5 19.07 -4.10 20.84
C PRO A 5 18.33 -5.28 20.19
N CYS A 6 17.69 -5.06 19.03
CA CYS A 6 16.96 -6.11 18.32
C CYS A 6 17.83 -7.01 17.43
N LEU A 7 19.14 -6.80 17.36
CA LEU A 7 20.07 -7.67 16.60
C LEU A 7 20.43 -8.93 17.40
N VAL A 8 19.40 -9.72 17.72
CA VAL A 8 19.45 -10.99 18.46
C VAL A 8 18.47 -11.99 17.83
N PRO A 9 18.60 -13.30 18.09
CA PRO A 9 17.57 -14.27 17.69
C PRO A 9 16.19 -13.93 18.25
N PHE A 10 15.13 -14.28 17.53
CA PHE A 10 13.75 -14.00 17.90
C PHE A 10 13.40 -14.46 19.34
N GLU A 11 13.95 -15.59 19.76
CA GLU A 11 13.77 -16.17 21.10
C GLU A 11 14.25 -15.22 22.20
N ARG A 12 15.28 -14.43 21.90
CA ARG A 12 15.98 -13.52 22.83
C ARG A 12 15.56 -12.05 22.66
N LEU A 13 14.60 -11.75 21.78
CA LEU A 13 14.06 -10.40 21.67
C LEU A 13 13.43 -9.93 22.98
N PRO A 14 13.50 -8.63 23.29
CA PRO A 14 12.71 -8.04 24.37
C PRO A 14 11.22 -8.38 24.21
N PRO A 15 10.46 -8.61 25.31
CA PRO A 15 9.05 -9.00 25.22
C PRO A 15 8.17 -8.05 24.40
N ALA A 16 8.46 -6.73 24.46
CA ALA A 16 7.74 -5.72 23.68
C ALA A 16 7.97 -5.88 22.17
N GLU A 17 9.23 -6.01 21.75
CA GLU A 17 9.63 -6.22 20.34
C GLU A 17 9.05 -7.53 19.80
N LYS A 18 9.15 -8.60 20.59
CA LYS A 18 8.59 -9.91 20.21
C LYS A 18 7.09 -9.85 19.99
N ARG A 19 6.37 -9.13 20.87
CA ARG A 19 4.93 -8.92 20.73
C ARG A 19 4.61 -8.10 19.49
N TYR A 20 5.39 -7.05 19.23
CA TYR A 20 5.25 -6.21 18.04
C TYR A 20 5.39 -7.05 16.76
N ASP A 21 6.45 -7.83 16.62
CA ASP A 21 6.70 -8.69 15.45
C ASP A 21 5.56 -9.70 15.23
N ILE A 22 5.10 -10.36 16.29
CA ILE A 22 3.97 -11.30 16.22
C ILE A 22 2.69 -10.57 15.78
N GLN A 23 2.41 -9.40 16.36
CA GLN A 23 1.23 -8.62 16.01
C GLN A 23 1.27 -8.17 14.55
N LEU A 24 2.43 -7.71 14.06
CA LEU A 24 2.62 -7.32 12.67
C LEU A 24 2.35 -8.49 11.72
N ALA A 25 2.88 -9.68 12.02
CA ALA A 25 2.63 -10.88 11.24
C ALA A 25 1.13 -11.26 11.22
N VAL A 26 0.48 -11.24 12.38
CA VAL A 26 -0.96 -11.53 12.50
C VAL A 26 -1.81 -10.51 11.76
N GLN A 27 -1.50 -9.23 11.85
CA GLN A 27 -2.23 -8.19 11.13
C GLN A 27 -2.05 -8.35 9.62
N THR A 28 -0.85 -8.68 9.16
CA THR A 28 -0.59 -8.94 7.74
C THR A 28 -1.48 -10.06 7.21
N LEU A 29 -1.57 -11.19 7.93
CA LEU A 29 -2.45 -12.30 7.56
C LEU A 29 -3.94 -11.89 7.57
N LYS A 30 -4.37 -11.12 8.57
CA LYS A 30 -5.73 -10.58 8.62
C LYS A 30 -6.04 -9.65 7.46
N THR A 31 -5.08 -8.82 7.05
CA THR A 31 -5.21 -7.94 5.89
C THR A 31 -5.35 -8.76 4.61
N ILE A 32 -4.53 -9.79 4.41
CA ILE A 32 -4.67 -10.70 3.24
C ILE A 32 -6.09 -11.28 3.17
N LEU A 33 -6.63 -11.79 4.28
CA LEU A 33 -7.99 -12.30 4.34
C LEU A 33 -9.05 -11.21 4.11
N ALA A 34 -8.87 -10.01 4.67
CA ALA A 34 -9.79 -8.89 4.50
C ALA A 34 -9.81 -8.35 3.06
N LEU A 35 -8.69 -8.50 2.32
CA LEU A 35 -8.61 -8.25 0.88
C LEU A 35 -9.29 -9.34 0.04
N GLY A 36 -9.85 -10.37 0.69
CA GLY A 36 -10.60 -11.44 0.04
C GLY A 36 -9.75 -12.59 -0.48
N TYR A 37 -8.45 -12.62 -0.17
CA TYR A 37 -7.58 -13.73 -0.55
C TYR A 37 -7.89 -14.96 0.29
N TYR A 38 -7.92 -16.12 -0.36
CA TYR A 38 -8.00 -17.41 0.31
C TYR A 38 -6.61 -17.98 0.53
N ILE A 39 -6.31 -18.37 1.76
CA ILE A 39 -5.02 -18.96 2.14
C ILE A 39 -5.20 -20.47 2.28
N SER A 40 -4.54 -21.24 1.42
CA SER A 40 -4.46 -22.71 1.51
C SER A 40 -3.03 -23.15 1.76
N LEU A 41 -2.86 -24.37 2.29
CA LEU A 41 -1.55 -24.94 2.57
C LEU A 41 -1.32 -26.14 1.65
N ASP A 42 -0.36 -26.01 0.75
CA ASP A 42 0.11 -27.07 -0.10
C ASP A 42 1.46 -27.62 0.38
N LYS A 43 1.89 -28.74 -0.22
CA LYS A 43 3.22 -29.25 0.01
C LYS A 43 4.24 -28.19 -0.42
N PRO A 44 5.24 -27.84 0.41
CA PRO A 44 6.23 -26.82 0.06
C PRO A 44 6.86 -27.14 -1.31
N PRO A 45 6.91 -26.17 -2.24
CA PRO A 45 7.35 -26.41 -3.62
C PRO A 45 8.83 -26.81 -3.69
N ALA A 46 9.63 -26.49 -2.67
CA ALA A 46 11.03 -26.85 -2.56
C ALA A 46 11.48 -27.02 -1.10
N ARG A 47 12.69 -27.58 -0.91
CA ARG A 47 13.35 -27.59 0.40
C ARG A 47 13.72 -26.16 0.78
N ILE A 48 13.13 -25.65 1.86
CA ILE A 48 13.43 -24.34 2.44
C ILE A 48 14.93 -24.25 2.79
N ARG A 49 15.56 -23.15 2.39
CA ARG A 49 16.98 -22.87 2.62
C ARG A 49 17.14 -21.42 3.05
N ASN A 50 18.24 -21.16 3.76
CA ASN A 50 18.63 -19.81 4.13
C ASN A 50 19.80 -19.35 3.24
N VAL A 51 19.88 -18.05 3.00
CA VAL A 51 21.03 -17.41 2.36
C VAL A 51 22.24 -17.55 3.28
N ARG A 52 23.37 -17.98 2.72
CA ARG A 52 24.64 -18.06 3.45
C ARG A 52 25.33 -16.71 3.42
N LEU A 53 25.29 -16.00 4.55
CA LEU A 53 26.00 -14.74 4.73
C LEU A 53 27.43 -14.96 5.26
N PRO A 54 28.42 -14.19 4.76
CA PRO A 54 29.79 -14.18 5.31
C PRO A 54 29.78 -13.65 6.75
N ASN A 55 30.86 -13.88 7.49
CA ASN A 55 30.97 -13.40 8.87
C ASN A 55 31.13 -11.88 8.92
N GLU A 56 31.98 -11.30 8.07
CA GLU A 56 32.06 -9.83 7.95
C GLU A 56 31.16 -9.37 6.78
N PRO A 57 30.30 -8.34 6.94
CA PRO A 57 30.03 -7.53 8.15
C PRO A 57 28.85 -8.03 9.01
N PHE A 58 28.33 -9.24 8.79
CA PHE A 58 27.03 -9.66 9.31
C PHE A 58 27.04 -10.26 10.72
N MET A 59 28.17 -10.84 11.14
CA MET A 59 28.35 -11.45 12.45
C MET A 59 28.47 -10.37 13.52
N GLN A 60 27.50 -10.34 14.42
CA GLN A 60 27.48 -9.41 15.54
C GLN A 60 28.40 -9.89 16.66
N SER A 61 28.81 -8.97 17.53
CA SER A 61 29.65 -9.28 18.71
C SER A 61 29.01 -10.24 19.70
N ASN A 62 27.67 -10.33 19.71
CA ASN A 62 26.90 -11.28 20.52
C ASN A 62 26.75 -12.66 19.85
N GLY A 63 27.42 -12.90 18.71
CA GLY A 63 27.36 -14.15 17.95
C GLY A 63 26.13 -14.28 17.03
N TYR A 64 25.22 -13.30 17.02
CA TYR A 64 24.08 -13.32 16.11
C TYR A 64 24.54 -13.07 14.68
N LYS A 65 24.08 -13.93 13.76
CA LYS A 65 24.22 -13.74 12.31
C LYS A 65 22.85 -13.95 11.66
N PRO A 66 22.28 -12.92 10.99
CA PRO A 66 21.03 -13.08 10.26
C PRO A 66 21.10 -14.24 9.25
N ALA A 67 20.00 -14.95 9.10
CA ALA A 67 19.89 -16.07 8.16
C ALA A 67 18.56 -15.97 7.40
N PRO A 68 18.41 -14.97 6.50
CA PRO A 68 17.17 -14.79 5.75
C PRO A 68 16.91 -16.01 4.84
N LEU A 69 15.64 -16.27 4.56
CA LEU A 69 15.25 -17.32 3.63
C LEU A 69 15.77 -17.00 2.22
N ASP A 70 16.17 -18.03 1.49
CA ASP A 70 16.49 -17.89 0.07
C ASP A 70 15.18 -17.90 -0.74
N LEU A 71 14.76 -16.71 -1.16
CA LEU A 71 13.53 -16.49 -1.92
C LEU A 71 13.77 -16.45 -3.44
N SER A 72 15.01 -16.69 -3.91
CA SER A 72 15.39 -16.54 -5.32
C SER A 72 14.61 -17.43 -6.28
N ALA A 73 14.16 -18.59 -5.81
CA ALA A 73 13.37 -19.54 -6.59
C ALA A 73 11.87 -19.17 -6.69
N VAL A 74 11.38 -18.20 -5.91
CA VAL A 74 9.96 -17.81 -5.91
C VAL A 74 9.73 -16.63 -6.85
N THR A 75 8.98 -16.90 -7.91
CA THR A 75 8.49 -15.87 -8.84
C THR A 75 7.06 -15.52 -8.49
N LEU A 76 6.78 -14.23 -8.32
CA LEU A 76 5.41 -13.76 -8.10
C LEU A 76 4.66 -13.71 -9.42
N THR A 77 3.38 -14.08 -9.37
CA THR A 77 2.47 -13.89 -10.51
C THR A 77 1.96 -12.44 -10.54
N PRO A 78 1.46 -11.92 -11.67
CA PRO A 78 0.90 -10.56 -11.73
C PRO A 78 -0.21 -10.31 -10.70
N LYS A 79 -1.04 -11.33 -10.41
CA LYS A 79 -2.08 -11.24 -9.38
C LYS A 79 -1.50 -11.12 -7.97
N MET A 80 -0.34 -11.73 -7.72
CA MET A 80 0.37 -11.57 -6.45
C MET A 80 1.05 -10.21 -6.34
N ASP A 81 1.50 -9.62 -7.46
CA ASP A 81 2.04 -8.26 -7.45
C ASP A 81 0.98 -7.23 -7.03
N GLU A 82 -0.29 -7.45 -7.38
CA GLU A 82 -1.42 -6.64 -6.90
C GLU A 82 -1.61 -6.77 -5.39
N LEU A 83 -1.54 -8.00 -4.83
CA LEU A 83 -1.55 -8.20 -3.38
C LEU A 83 -0.39 -7.45 -2.71
N VAL A 84 0.81 -7.50 -3.31
CA VAL A 84 1.98 -6.79 -2.79
C VAL A 84 1.73 -5.29 -2.75
N ASP A 85 1.12 -4.69 -3.78
CA ASP A 85 0.76 -3.27 -3.77
C ASP A 85 -0.25 -2.95 -2.66
N GLN A 86 -1.31 -3.74 -2.55
CA GLN A 86 -2.32 -3.56 -1.51
C GLN A 86 -1.73 -3.68 -0.09
N LEU A 87 -0.80 -4.61 0.15
CA LEU A 87 -0.10 -4.75 1.42
C LEU A 87 0.89 -3.61 1.68
N ALA A 88 1.60 -3.15 0.65
CA ALA A 88 2.52 -2.03 0.75
C ALA A 88 1.81 -0.73 1.12
N GLU A 89 0.57 -0.54 0.64
CA GLU A 89 -0.29 0.58 1.02
C GLU A 89 -0.89 0.41 2.42
N THR A 90 -1.32 -0.79 2.77
CA THR A 90 -2.09 -1.03 4.00
C THR A 90 -1.22 -1.10 5.25
N THR A 91 -0.06 -1.75 5.18
CA THR A 91 0.80 -2.00 6.36
C THR A 91 1.29 -0.71 7.03
N PRO A 92 1.78 0.31 6.29
CA PRO A 92 2.15 1.60 6.89
C PRO A 92 0.96 2.34 7.52
N ASN A 93 -0.25 2.17 6.97
CA ASN A 93 -1.45 2.78 7.54
C ASN A 93 -1.82 2.16 8.90
N LEU A 94 -1.59 0.85 9.10
CA LEU A 94 -1.75 0.24 10.42
C LEU A 94 -0.75 0.82 11.42
N TRP A 95 0.53 0.94 11.04
CA TRP A 95 1.55 1.57 11.87
C TRP A 95 1.16 3.02 12.22
N ALA A 96 0.72 3.81 11.23
CA ALA A 96 0.30 5.18 11.43
C ALA A 96 -0.89 5.27 12.38
N ARG A 97 -1.90 4.40 12.23
CA ARG A 97 -3.06 4.33 13.12
C ARG A 97 -2.65 4.06 14.56
N GLU A 98 -1.75 3.11 14.80
CA GLU A 98 -1.25 2.77 16.13
C GLU A 98 -0.43 3.91 16.75
N ARG A 99 0.46 4.53 15.98
CA ARG A 99 1.23 5.70 16.39
C ARG A 99 0.33 6.86 16.78
N ILE A 100 -0.68 7.18 15.97
CA ILE A 100 -1.64 8.25 16.26
C ILE A 100 -2.43 7.94 17.54
N GLN A 101 -2.84 6.69 17.76
CA GLN A 101 -3.50 6.27 19.00
C GLN A 101 -2.60 6.42 20.23
N GLN A 102 -1.29 6.29 20.07
CA GLN A 102 -0.28 6.56 21.11
C GLN A 102 0.05 8.04 21.27
N GLY A 103 -0.65 8.94 20.57
CA GLY A 103 -0.44 10.38 20.65
C GLY A 103 0.67 10.91 19.74
N TRP A 104 1.18 10.12 18.81
CA TRP A 104 2.16 10.60 17.84
C TRP A 104 1.54 11.52 16.81
N THR A 105 2.27 12.56 16.45
CA THR A 105 1.86 13.55 15.45
C THR A 105 2.93 13.74 14.40
N TYR A 106 2.55 14.30 13.25
CA TYR A 106 3.51 14.61 12.20
C TYR A 106 4.54 15.65 12.66
N GLY A 107 5.82 15.46 12.32
CA GLY A 107 6.87 16.45 12.49
C GLY A 107 7.94 16.32 11.41
N LEU A 108 8.77 17.36 11.22
CA LEU A 108 9.80 17.35 10.18
C LEU A 108 10.96 16.39 10.50
N ASN A 109 11.16 16.08 11.78
CA ASN A 109 12.19 15.18 12.27
C ASN A 109 11.56 14.15 13.22
N GLU A 110 12.21 13.00 13.36
CA GLU A 110 11.83 12.02 14.38
C GLU A 110 12.19 12.58 15.76
N ASP A 111 11.20 12.68 16.64
CA ASP A 111 11.36 13.18 18.01
C ASP A 111 10.54 12.29 18.95
N PRO A 112 11.16 11.27 19.58
CA PRO A 112 10.48 10.39 20.50
C PRO A 112 9.96 11.07 21.76
N ASP A 113 10.59 12.16 22.21
CA ASP A 113 10.19 12.85 23.44
C ASP A 113 8.92 13.68 23.21
N MET A 114 8.78 14.27 22.03
CA MET A 114 7.58 15.01 21.61
C MET A 114 6.58 14.17 20.80
N HIS A 115 6.83 12.86 20.67
CA HIS A 115 6.07 11.93 19.82
C HIS A 115 5.84 12.48 18.40
N ARG A 116 6.91 12.89 17.71
CA ARG A 116 6.86 13.39 16.32
C ARG A 116 7.55 12.45 15.36
N SER A 117 6.96 12.25 14.17
CA SER A 117 7.60 11.48 13.09
C SER A 117 7.32 12.09 11.71
N PRO A 118 8.33 12.15 10.81
CA PRO A 118 8.14 12.58 9.43
C PRO A 118 7.39 11.56 8.58
N HIS A 119 7.31 10.30 9.05
CA HIS A 119 6.67 9.21 8.32
C HIS A 119 5.15 9.14 8.55
N LEU A 120 4.60 9.97 9.43
CA LEU A 120 3.14 10.09 9.65
C LEU A 120 2.48 10.96 8.58
N VAL A 121 2.60 10.54 7.32
CA VAL A 121 1.96 11.16 6.16
C VAL A 121 1.09 10.13 5.43
N PRO A 122 -0.01 10.55 4.77
CA PRO A 122 -0.80 9.64 3.95
C PRO A 122 0.07 8.96 2.89
N TYR A 123 -0.14 7.66 2.65
CA TYR A 123 0.66 6.87 1.70
C TYR A 123 0.89 7.54 0.34
N PRO A 124 -0.09 8.20 -0.31
CA PRO A 124 0.14 8.90 -1.58
C PRO A 124 1.23 9.97 -1.53
N LYS A 125 1.43 10.59 -0.36
CA LYS A 125 2.41 11.66 -0.11
C LYS A 125 3.76 11.15 0.43
N VAL A 126 3.89 9.84 0.65
CA VAL A 126 5.17 9.21 0.98
C VAL A 126 6.08 9.31 -0.24
N ASP A 127 7.37 9.54 -0.02
CA ASP A 127 8.36 9.58 -1.08
C ASP A 127 8.50 8.22 -1.80
N ASP A 128 8.99 8.25 -3.03
CA ASP A 128 9.07 7.04 -3.86
C ASP A 128 10.09 6.02 -3.32
N ALA A 129 11.10 6.48 -2.58
CA ALA A 129 12.10 5.60 -1.96
C ALA A 129 11.49 4.74 -0.85
N ILE A 130 10.68 5.33 0.03
CA ILE A 130 9.96 4.64 1.10
C ILE A 130 8.85 3.78 0.50
N LYS A 131 8.10 4.27 -0.50
CA LYS A 131 7.11 3.44 -1.21
C LYS A 131 7.76 2.18 -1.79
N LYS A 132 8.92 2.34 -2.42
CA LYS A 132 9.70 1.20 -2.93
C LYS A 132 10.12 0.26 -1.79
N ALA A 133 10.65 0.78 -0.68
CA ALA A 133 11.03 -0.05 0.47
C ALA A 133 9.84 -0.83 1.08
N ASN A 134 8.67 -0.19 1.15
CA ASN A 134 7.43 -0.82 1.60
C ASN A 134 6.98 -1.93 0.64
N ARG A 135 7.07 -1.68 -0.67
CA ARG A 135 6.76 -2.67 -1.71
C ARG A 135 7.74 -3.85 -1.69
N ASP A 136 9.03 -3.59 -1.52
CA ASP A 136 10.05 -4.63 -1.38
C ASP A 136 9.77 -5.51 -0.16
N THR A 137 9.46 -4.90 1.00
CA THR A 137 9.09 -5.59 2.25
C THR A 137 7.82 -6.44 2.09
N ALA A 138 6.78 -5.90 1.45
CA ALA A 138 5.56 -6.64 1.17
C ALA A 138 5.82 -7.82 0.21
N SER A 139 6.65 -7.63 -0.81
CA SER A 139 7.06 -8.67 -1.76
C SER A 139 7.82 -9.80 -1.05
N GLU A 140 8.77 -9.49 -0.17
CA GLU A 140 9.46 -10.50 0.63
C GLU A 140 8.50 -11.28 1.54
N THR A 141 7.52 -10.60 2.11
CA THR A 141 6.48 -11.22 2.95
C THR A 141 5.65 -12.23 2.16
N VAL A 142 5.14 -11.84 0.99
CA VAL A 142 4.34 -12.73 0.11
C VAL A 142 5.19 -13.92 -0.36
N ARG A 143 6.44 -13.69 -0.80
CA ARG A 143 7.34 -14.78 -1.21
C ARG A 143 7.66 -15.73 -0.06
N THR A 144 7.83 -15.21 1.15
CA THR A 144 8.06 -16.02 2.34
C THR A 144 6.90 -16.97 2.61
N LEU A 145 5.65 -16.49 2.50
CA LEU A 145 4.46 -17.33 2.64
C LEU A 145 4.46 -18.46 1.58
N LEU A 146 4.79 -18.15 0.33
CA LEU A 146 4.86 -19.14 -0.75
C LEU A 146 5.96 -20.19 -0.52
N VAL A 147 7.13 -19.81 -0.02
CA VAL A 147 8.21 -20.76 0.33
C VAL A 147 7.75 -21.75 1.40
N TYR A 148 6.97 -21.28 2.38
CA TYR A 148 6.40 -22.14 3.42
C TYR A 148 5.26 -23.04 2.90
N GLY A 149 4.83 -22.90 1.65
CA GLY A 149 3.76 -23.68 1.04
C GLY A 149 2.37 -23.06 1.19
N TYR A 150 2.27 -21.80 1.65
CA TYR A 150 0.99 -21.10 1.68
C TYR A 150 0.66 -20.57 0.29
N ASN A 151 -0.41 -21.08 -0.30
CA ASN A 151 -0.98 -20.53 -1.52
C ASN A 151 -1.92 -19.38 -1.18
N LEU A 152 -1.86 -18.33 -1.99
CA LEU A 152 -2.64 -17.11 -1.83
C LEU A 152 -3.51 -16.94 -3.07
N ASP A 153 -4.72 -17.48 -3.00
CA ASP A 153 -5.67 -17.44 -4.09
C ASP A 153 -6.42 -16.10 -4.08
N PRO A 154 -6.43 -15.35 -5.18
CA PRO A 154 -7.11 -14.06 -5.25
C PRO A 154 -8.64 -14.23 -5.10
N PRO A 155 -9.34 -13.21 -4.58
CA PRO A 155 -10.81 -13.22 -4.54
C PRO A 155 -11.38 -13.49 -5.94
N THR A 156 -12.39 -14.37 -6.02
CA THR A 156 -13.10 -14.66 -7.28
C THR A 156 -13.67 -13.38 -7.90
N GLY A 157 -13.59 -13.30 -9.24
CA GLY A 157 -13.75 -12.06 -10.03
C GLY A 157 -14.97 -11.20 -9.69
N GLU A 158 -16.13 -11.78 -9.36
CA GLU A 158 -17.35 -10.99 -9.12
C GLU A 158 -17.27 -10.04 -7.91
N GLN A 159 -16.65 -10.47 -6.80
CA GLN A 159 -16.52 -9.65 -5.60
C GLN A 159 -15.39 -8.63 -5.73
N HIS A 160 -14.30 -9.01 -6.39
CA HIS A 160 -13.17 -8.12 -6.65
C HIS A 160 -13.51 -7.03 -7.66
N GLU A 161 -14.20 -7.38 -8.75
CA GLU A 161 -14.71 -6.43 -9.72
C GLU A 161 -15.70 -5.47 -9.08
N ALA A 162 -16.59 -5.95 -8.20
CA ALA A 162 -17.53 -5.10 -7.48
C ALA A 162 -16.84 -4.07 -6.57
N LEU A 163 -15.82 -4.48 -5.80
CA LEU A 163 -15.04 -3.58 -4.94
C LEU A 163 -14.21 -2.57 -5.75
N LEU A 164 -13.59 -3.00 -6.86
CA LEU A 164 -12.90 -2.10 -7.79
C LEU A 164 -13.87 -1.11 -8.45
N LEU A 165 -15.07 -1.56 -8.81
CA LEU A 165 -16.14 -0.72 -9.33
C LEU A 165 -16.61 0.30 -8.29
N GLU A 166 -16.75 -0.08 -7.02
CA GLU A 166 -17.10 0.86 -5.94
C GLU A 166 -16.00 1.88 -5.66
N ALA A 167 -14.73 1.46 -5.59
CA ALA A 167 -13.60 2.35 -5.43
C ALA A 167 -13.43 3.32 -6.63
N SER A 168 -13.70 2.83 -7.84
CA SER A 168 -13.73 3.64 -9.07
C SER A 168 -14.92 4.60 -9.09
N LYS A 169 -16.09 4.18 -8.59
CA LYS A 169 -17.27 5.06 -8.41
C LYS A 169 -17.02 6.17 -7.39
N GLN A 170 -16.30 5.88 -6.30
CA GLN A 170 -15.90 6.89 -5.31
C GLN A 170 -14.91 7.90 -5.90
N LYS A 171 -13.94 7.47 -6.73
CA LYS A 171 -13.07 8.38 -7.49
C LYS A 171 -13.83 9.20 -8.55
N GLN A 172 -14.93 8.67 -9.08
CA GLN A 172 -15.81 9.37 -10.01
C GLN A 172 -16.79 10.36 -9.34
N ALA A 173 -16.84 10.45 -8.00
CA ALA A 173 -17.80 11.31 -7.32
C ALA A 173 -17.42 12.81 -7.33
N GLU A 174 -16.16 13.15 -7.65
CA GLU A 174 -15.65 14.53 -7.61
C GLU A 174 -15.51 15.17 -9.00
N PHE A 175 -16.59 15.24 -9.78
CA PHE A 175 -16.60 16.09 -10.98
C PHE A 175 -17.21 17.45 -10.67
N ARG A 176 -16.46 18.51 -10.93
CA ARG A 176 -17.00 19.87 -10.91
C ARG A 176 -17.52 20.23 -12.29
N THR A 177 -18.78 20.62 -12.37
CA THR A 177 -19.39 21.12 -13.62
C THR A 177 -19.22 22.63 -13.69
N TYR A 178 -18.66 23.12 -14.79
CA TYR A 178 -18.57 24.55 -15.11
C TYR A 178 -19.52 24.85 -16.28
N ARG A 179 -20.24 25.97 -16.20
CA ARG A 179 -21.14 26.44 -17.25
C ARG A 179 -21.22 27.97 -17.25
N ALA A 180 -21.48 28.56 -18.42
CA ALA A 180 -21.81 29.97 -18.52
C ALA A 180 -23.16 30.29 -17.84
N GLU A 181 -23.38 31.56 -17.49
CA GLU A 181 -24.66 32.01 -16.96
C GLU A 181 -25.79 31.82 -17.99
N LYS A 182 -27.02 31.58 -17.50
CA LYS A 182 -28.17 31.26 -18.36
C LYS A 182 -28.54 32.37 -19.35
N ASN A 183 -28.26 33.62 -19.02
CA ASN A 183 -28.48 34.81 -19.86
C ASN A 183 -27.61 34.82 -21.14
N TYR A 184 -26.54 34.02 -21.22
CA TYR A 184 -25.72 33.87 -22.43
C TYR A 184 -26.13 32.70 -23.33
N ALA A 185 -27.29 32.08 -23.10
CA ALA A 185 -27.79 31.01 -23.95
C ALA A 185 -28.06 31.51 -25.38
N VAL A 186 -27.56 30.77 -26.37
CA VAL A 186 -27.69 31.12 -27.80
C VAL A 186 -28.90 30.40 -28.43
N GLY A 187 -29.69 31.13 -29.21
CA GLY A 187 -30.88 30.58 -29.90
C GLY A 187 -30.74 30.47 -31.42
N SER A 188 -29.79 31.17 -32.03
CA SER A 188 -29.53 31.14 -33.48
C SER A 188 -28.11 31.60 -33.80
N GLY A 189 -27.67 31.40 -35.04
CA GLY A 189 -26.33 31.75 -35.51
C GLY A 189 -25.30 30.61 -35.40
N LYS A 190 -24.05 30.89 -35.76
CA LYS A 190 -22.93 29.96 -35.67
C LYS A 190 -21.99 30.41 -34.56
N TRP A 191 -21.70 29.51 -33.64
CA TRP A 191 -20.88 29.78 -32.46
C TRP A 191 -19.73 28.79 -32.38
N HIS A 192 -18.59 29.26 -31.88
CA HIS A 192 -17.42 28.45 -31.55
C HIS A 192 -16.88 28.90 -30.20
N PHE A 193 -16.18 28.00 -29.51
CA PHE A 193 -15.43 28.31 -28.30
C PHE A 193 -14.11 27.53 -28.34
N GLU A 194 -13.15 28.01 -27.57
CA GLU A 194 -11.85 27.37 -27.40
C GLU A 194 -11.67 27.05 -25.92
N PHE A 195 -10.92 25.99 -25.65
CA PHE A 195 -10.49 25.65 -24.30
C PHE A 195 -9.08 25.08 -24.37
N GLU A 196 -8.26 25.41 -23.36
CA GLU A 196 -6.90 24.94 -23.23
C GLU A 196 -6.80 23.92 -22.11
N ILE A 197 -6.03 22.85 -22.35
CA ILE A 197 -5.80 21.79 -21.36
C ILE A 197 -4.39 21.98 -20.78
N LEU A 198 -4.33 22.48 -19.54
CA LEU A 198 -3.07 22.61 -18.80
C LEU A 198 -2.63 21.28 -18.16
N THR A 199 -3.56 20.38 -17.85
CA THR A 199 -3.28 19.07 -17.26
C THR A 199 -4.21 18.03 -17.86
N ALA A 200 -3.64 16.99 -18.48
CA ALA A 200 -4.41 15.92 -19.08
C ALA A 200 -5.16 15.10 -17.99
N GLY A 201 -6.45 14.85 -18.22
CA GLY A 201 -7.29 14.12 -17.28
C GLY A 201 -8.70 13.87 -17.85
N PRO A 202 -9.54 13.11 -17.14
CA PRO A 202 -10.91 12.85 -17.56
C PRO A 202 -11.74 14.13 -17.54
N MET A 203 -12.01 14.68 -18.72
CA MET A 203 -12.77 15.91 -18.92
C MET A 203 -13.83 15.72 -20.01
N ARG A 204 -14.98 16.37 -19.84
CA ARG A 204 -16.06 16.43 -20.85
C ARG A 204 -16.34 17.88 -21.15
N VAL A 205 -16.24 18.25 -22.42
CA VAL A 205 -16.37 19.63 -22.88
C VAL A 205 -17.31 19.63 -24.07
N GLY A 206 -18.30 20.53 -24.06
CA GLY A 206 -19.30 20.60 -25.11
C GLY A 206 -20.44 21.57 -24.77
N TRP A 207 -21.47 21.54 -25.59
CA TRP A 207 -22.68 22.35 -25.41
C TRP A 207 -23.71 21.61 -24.55
N ALA A 208 -24.45 22.35 -23.72
CA ALA A 208 -25.54 21.85 -22.89
C ALA A 208 -26.78 22.75 -22.99
N HIS A 209 -27.96 22.19 -22.75
CA HIS A 209 -29.18 22.97 -22.58
C HIS A 209 -29.10 23.85 -21.32
N ALA A 210 -29.60 25.08 -21.42
CA ALA A 210 -29.59 26.06 -20.33
C ALA A 210 -30.37 25.57 -19.08
N ASP A 211 -31.29 24.63 -19.26
CA ASP A 211 -32.13 24.09 -18.19
C ASP A 211 -31.54 22.87 -17.48
N MET A 212 -30.34 22.41 -17.88
CA MET A 212 -29.65 21.34 -17.17
C MET A 212 -29.39 21.73 -15.70
N ALA A 213 -29.68 20.80 -14.78
CA ALA A 213 -29.43 20.99 -13.36
C ALA A 213 -27.91 20.93 -13.05
N PRO A 214 -27.42 21.68 -12.03
CA PRO A 214 -26.03 21.55 -11.57
C PRO A 214 -25.71 20.10 -11.18
N GLY A 215 -24.58 19.56 -11.62
CA GLY A 215 -24.13 18.20 -11.29
C GLY A 215 -24.57 17.10 -12.26
N MET A 216 -25.38 17.42 -13.27
CA MET A 216 -25.68 16.51 -14.37
C MET A 216 -24.46 16.38 -15.29
N ARG A 217 -24.04 15.14 -15.59
CA ARG A 217 -22.91 14.88 -16.51
C ARG A 217 -23.34 15.12 -17.96
N LEU A 218 -22.45 15.77 -18.73
CA LEU A 218 -22.44 15.74 -20.21
C LEU A 218 -22.15 14.33 -20.73
#